data_AF-A0A924XEH1-F1
#
_entry.id   AF-A0A924XEH1-F1
#
_cell.length_a   1.000
_cell.length_b   1.000
_cell.length_c   1.000
_cell.angle_alpha   90.00
_cell.angle_beta   90.00
_cell.angle_gamma   90.00
#
_symmetry.space_group_name_H-M   'P 1'
#
loop_
_entity.id
_entity.type
_entity.pdbx_description
1 polymer ?
#
loop_
_entity_poly.entity_id
_entity_poly.type
_entity_poly.pdbx_seq_one_letter_code
_entity_poly.pdbx_strand_id
1 'polypeptide(L)'
;MKRVALLMLVTCARNPQQRTPAAALAQSVSHATLEKGLVFERQGNFDAALQQYRNAYEAEPEAPHTAAQLARVLARKGDTNAAISIVGAGQKRRPDDAELYALAASLARLRSDLPGARENAKAALARSPLDPAGTVELARALVNEKKLALAFAMVERALAAHPNDARLHVALADVARANDDDSRALAELIAAGECDAHDPSVQLRIGAVALDHRDYGRAKAAFEKAIALGDASGAGAAGMQVVQQSESVK
;
A
#
# COMPACT_ATOMS: atom_id res chain seq x y z
N MET A 1 73.55 -38.31 -11.64
CA MET A 1 73.35 -37.20 -10.68
C MET A 1 72.05 -36.49 -11.06
N LYS A 2 71.05 -36.53 -10.18
CA LYS A 2 69.66 -36.09 -10.41
C LYS A 2 69.53 -34.58 -10.15
N ARG A 3 68.86 -33.83 -11.03
CA ARG A 3 68.26 -32.52 -10.74
C ARG A 3 66.74 -32.70 -10.76
N VAL A 4 66.11 -32.64 -9.59
CA VAL A 4 64.65 -32.62 -9.43
C VAL A 4 64.26 -31.19 -9.09
N ALA A 5 63.56 -30.52 -10.01
CA ALA A 5 62.97 -29.21 -9.78
C ALA A 5 61.62 -29.40 -9.08
N LEU A 6 61.53 -28.93 -7.83
CA LEU A 6 60.31 -28.94 -7.03
C LEU A 6 59.54 -27.64 -7.30
N LEU A 7 58.52 -27.71 -8.15
CA LEU A 7 57.54 -26.64 -8.33
C LEU A 7 56.62 -26.63 -7.09
N MET A 8 56.75 -25.61 -6.23
CA MET A 8 55.74 -25.35 -5.19
C MET A 8 54.51 -24.72 -5.84
N LEU A 9 53.52 -25.55 -6.17
CA LEU A 9 52.16 -25.07 -6.40
C LEU A 9 51.55 -24.72 -5.03
N VAL A 10 51.53 -23.44 -4.70
CA VAL A 10 50.65 -22.91 -3.66
C VAL A 10 49.23 -23.01 -4.20
N THR A 11 48.57 -24.15 -3.96
CA THR A 11 47.12 -24.25 -4.11
C THR A 11 46.50 -23.51 -2.93
N CYS A 12 46.00 -22.29 -3.18
CA CYS A 12 45.07 -21.63 -2.26
C CYS A 12 43.85 -22.54 -2.08
N ALA A 13 43.85 -23.34 -1.02
CA ALA A 13 42.68 -24.05 -0.54
C ALA A 13 41.65 -23.01 -0.07
N ARG A 14 40.70 -22.64 -0.94
CA ARG A 14 39.54 -21.84 -0.56
C ARG A 14 38.74 -22.64 0.47
N ASN A 15 38.68 -22.09 1.68
CA ASN A 15 38.04 -22.67 2.85
C ASN A 15 36.56 -23.01 2.55
N PRO A 16 36.11 -24.28 2.65
CA PRO A 16 34.75 -24.69 2.31
C PRO A 16 33.66 -24.05 3.19
N GLN A 17 34.03 -23.41 4.30
CA GLN A 17 33.11 -22.66 5.18
C GLN A 17 32.68 -21.29 4.63
N GLN A 18 33.24 -20.82 3.51
CA GLN A 18 32.87 -19.53 2.89
C GLN A 18 31.95 -19.66 1.67
N ARG A 19 31.40 -20.84 1.39
CA ARG A 19 30.33 -20.97 0.39
C ARG A 19 29.03 -20.51 1.04
N THR A 20 28.72 -19.22 0.95
CA THR A 20 27.35 -18.75 1.17
C THR A 20 26.45 -19.54 0.23
N PRO A 21 25.48 -20.31 0.73
CA PRO A 21 24.60 -21.09 -0.14
C PRO A 21 23.88 -20.14 -1.09
N ALA A 22 23.68 -20.55 -2.35
CA ALA A 22 23.10 -19.70 -3.39
C ALA A 22 21.76 -19.07 -2.96
N ALA A 23 20.98 -19.78 -2.14
CA ALA A 23 19.76 -19.26 -1.52
C ALA A 23 20.01 -18.08 -0.55
N ALA A 24 21.05 -18.16 0.29
CA ALA A 24 21.39 -17.05 1.20
C ALA A 24 21.91 -15.82 0.43
N LEU A 25 22.62 -16.04 -0.68
CA LEU A 25 22.99 -14.95 -1.58
C LEU A 25 21.76 -14.32 -2.24
N ALA A 26 20.87 -15.15 -2.80
CA ALA A 26 19.61 -14.68 -3.41
C ALA A 26 18.77 -13.87 -2.41
N GLN A 27 18.62 -14.36 -1.18
CA GLN A 27 17.91 -13.68 -0.11
C GLN A 27 18.56 -12.34 0.27
N SER A 28 19.89 -12.30 0.38
CA SER A 28 20.60 -11.05 0.68
C SER A 28 20.45 -10.01 -0.43
N VAL A 29 20.48 -10.44 -1.70
CA VAL A 29 20.32 -9.59 -2.87
C VAL A 29 18.88 -9.05 -2.92
N SER A 30 17.90 -9.93 -2.78
CA SER A 30 16.47 -9.59 -2.73
C SER A 30 16.16 -8.57 -1.63
N HIS A 31 16.63 -8.81 -0.40
CA HIS A 31 16.45 -7.86 0.70
C HIS A 31 17.11 -6.50 0.41
N ALA A 32 18.35 -6.51 -0.11
CA ALA A 32 19.06 -5.27 -0.40
C ALA A 32 18.42 -4.46 -1.54
N THR A 33 17.89 -5.11 -2.57
CA THR A 33 17.19 -4.44 -3.67
C THR A 33 15.79 -4.00 -3.24
N LEU A 34 15.08 -4.79 -2.44
CA LEU A 34 13.80 -4.39 -1.83
C LEU A 34 13.92 -3.10 -1.03
N GLU A 35 14.90 -3.01 -0.12
CA GLU A 35 15.15 -1.81 0.69
C GLU A 35 15.45 -0.58 -0.17
N LYS A 36 16.24 -0.74 -1.23
CA LYS A 36 16.49 0.33 -2.21
C LYS A 36 15.21 0.73 -2.94
N GLY A 37 14.36 -0.23 -3.30
CA GLY A 37 13.06 0.03 -3.90
C GLY A 37 12.17 0.89 -3.00
N LEU A 38 12.10 0.55 -1.72
CA LEU A 38 11.35 1.32 -0.71
C LEU A 38 11.90 2.75 -0.54
N VAL A 39 13.22 2.92 -0.57
CA VAL A 39 13.85 4.25 -0.54
C VAL A 39 13.44 5.08 -1.75
N PHE A 40 13.52 4.51 -2.96
CA PHE A 40 13.12 5.21 -4.17
C PHE A 40 11.63 5.53 -4.20
N GLU A 41 10.78 4.64 -3.70
CA GLU A 41 9.34 4.87 -3.59
C GLU A 41 9.04 6.03 -2.63
N ARG A 42 9.71 6.10 -1.47
CA ARG A 42 9.59 7.25 -0.54
C ARG A 42 10.06 8.57 -1.16
N GLN A 43 10.97 8.51 -2.13
CA GLN A 43 11.42 9.68 -2.89
C GLN A 43 10.50 10.02 -4.08
N GLY A 44 9.43 9.24 -4.30
CA GLY A 44 8.54 9.38 -5.45
C GLY A 44 9.15 8.90 -6.77
N ASN A 45 10.34 8.30 -6.75
CA ASN A 45 11.01 7.79 -7.94
C ASN A 45 10.52 6.37 -8.26
N PHE A 46 9.29 6.28 -8.76
CA PHE A 46 8.63 5.00 -9.04
C PHE A 46 9.31 4.18 -10.15
N ASP A 47 10.03 4.82 -11.09
CA ASP A 47 10.82 4.12 -12.11
C ASP A 47 12.00 3.37 -11.49
N ALA A 48 12.76 4.05 -10.64
CA ALA A 48 13.87 3.42 -9.92
C ALA A 48 13.36 2.34 -8.94
N ALA A 49 12.25 2.62 -8.24
CA ALA A 49 11.62 1.64 -7.35
C ALA A 49 11.19 0.37 -8.11
N LEU A 50 10.53 0.52 -9.27
CA LEU A 50 10.13 -0.59 -10.13
C LEU A 50 11.32 -1.47 -10.52
N GLN A 51 12.44 -0.87 -10.93
CA GLN A 51 13.61 -1.65 -11.29
C GLN A 51 14.16 -2.45 -10.11
N GLN A 52 14.21 -1.85 -8.91
CA GLN A 52 14.70 -2.55 -7.73
C GLN A 52 13.77 -3.67 -7.27
N TYR A 53 12.45 -3.46 -7.31
CA TYR A 53 11.48 -4.52 -6.98
C TYR A 53 11.49 -5.65 -8.01
N ARG A 54 11.72 -5.36 -9.30
CA ARG A 54 11.96 -6.42 -10.31
C ARG A 54 13.19 -7.25 -9.98
N ASN A 55 14.31 -6.62 -9.66
CA ASN A 55 15.52 -7.33 -9.26
C ASN A 55 15.29 -8.18 -7.99
N ALA A 56 14.53 -7.66 -7.02
CA ALA A 56 14.19 -8.40 -5.81
C ALA A 56 13.31 -9.63 -6.10
N TYR A 57 12.29 -9.44 -6.95
CA TYR A 57 11.40 -10.51 -7.38
C TYR A 57 12.11 -11.56 -8.25
N GLU A 58 13.08 -11.18 -9.09
CA GLU A 58 13.90 -12.12 -9.86
C GLU A 58 14.83 -12.95 -8.97
N ALA A 59 15.35 -12.35 -7.89
CA ALA A 59 16.19 -13.04 -6.91
C ALA A 59 15.37 -14.02 -6.05
N GLU A 60 14.17 -13.64 -5.63
CA GLU A 60 13.25 -14.49 -4.86
C GLU A 60 11.81 -14.45 -5.41
N PRO A 61 11.50 -15.20 -6.48
CA PRO A 61 10.15 -15.21 -7.06
C PRO A 61 9.08 -15.82 -6.14
N GLU A 62 9.51 -16.59 -5.14
CA GLU A 62 8.66 -17.28 -4.17
C GLU A 62 8.31 -16.41 -2.95
N ALA A 63 8.95 -15.26 -2.77
CA ALA A 63 8.70 -14.37 -1.64
C ALA A 63 7.43 -13.52 -1.90
N PRO A 64 6.33 -13.70 -1.12
CA PRO A 64 5.10 -12.92 -1.31
C PRO A 64 5.33 -11.41 -1.24
N HIS A 65 6.21 -10.99 -0.34
CA HIS A 65 6.46 -9.58 -0.09
C HIS A 65 7.08 -8.87 -1.31
N THR A 66 8.04 -9.50 -2.01
CA THR A 66 8.63 -8.90 -3.23
C THR A 66 7.62 -8.83 -4.37
N ALA A 67 6.79 -9.87 -4.52
CA ALA A 67 5.68 -9.87 -5.47
C ALA A 67 4.66 -8.77 -5.16
N ALA A 68 4.31 -8.58 -3.88
CA ALA A 68 3.38 -7.54 -3.44
C ALA A 68 3.93 -6.13 -3.75
N GLN A 69 5.18 -5.84 -3.40
CA GLN A 69 5.79 -4.53 -3.70
C GLN A 69 5.88 -4.25 -5.20
N LEU A 70 6.31 -5.25 -5.99
CA LEU A 70 6.36 -5.13 -7.44
C LEU A 70 4.97 -4.85 -8.03
N ALA A 71 3.94 -5.57 -7.57
CA ALA A 71 2.57 -5.36 -8.04
C ALA A 71 2.02 -3.99 -7.62
N ARG A 72 2.30 -3.51 -6.40
CA ARG A 72 1.90 -2.16 -5.94
C ARG A 72 2.48 -1.07 -6.82
N VAL A 73 3.78 -1.12 -7.12
CA VAL A 73 4.40 -0.09 -7.97
C VAL A 73 3.91 -0.16 -9.42
N LEU A 74 3.68 -1.37 -9.95
CA LEU A 74 3.10 -1.54 -11.29
C LEU A 74 1.72 -0.91 -11.38
N ALA A 75 0.86 -1.15 -10.38
CA ALA A 75 -0.46 -0.54 -10.29
C ALA A 75 -0.39 0.99 -10.18
N ARG A 76 0.51 1.54 -9.35
CA ARG A 76 0.73 3.00 -9.26
C ARG A 76 1.17 3.62 -10.60
N LYS A 77 1.93 2.87 -11.41
CA LYS A 77 2.34 3.29 -12.76
C LYS A 77 1.28 3.04 -13.84
N GLY A 78 0.10 2.54 -13.46
CA GLY A 78 -1.01 2.28 -14.37
C GLY A 78 -0.98 0.90 -15.03
N ASP A 79 0.07 0.10 -14.84
CA ASP A 79 0.17 -1.27 -15.38
C ASP A 79 -0.54 -2.28 -14.48
N THR A 80 -1.85 -2.09 -14.36
CA THR A 80 -2.72 -2.91 -13.50
C THR A 80 -2.77 -4.37 -13.98
N ASN A 81 -2.63 -4.61 -15.29
CA ASN A 81 -2.62 -5.96 -15.84
C ASN A 81 -1.37 -6.74 -15.41
N ALA A 82 -0.17 -6.13 -15.51
CA ALA A 82 1.04 -6.77 -15.01
C ALA A 82 0.98 -7.00 -13.50
N ALA A 83 0.44 -6.05 -12.73
CA ALA A 83 0.24 -6.21 -11.30
C ALA A 83 -0.65 -7.44 -10.97
N ILE A 84 -1.77 -7.62 -11.69
CA ILE A 84 -2.65 -8.79 -11.53
C ILE A 84 -1.91 -10.08 -11.85
N SER A 85 -1.10 -10.12 -12.91
CA SER A 85 -0.32 -11.31 -13.25
C SER A 85 0.70 -11.67 -12.16
N ILE A 86 1.41 -10.69 -11.60
CA ILE A 86 2.37 -10.90 -10.51
C ILE A 86 1.67 -11.42 -9.26
N VAL A 87 0.57 -10.80 -8.85
CA VAL A 87 -0.20 -11.23 -7.66
C VAL A 87 -0.78 -12.63 -7.86
N GLY A 88 -1.36 -12.92 -9.01
CA GLY A 88 -1.92 -14.25 -9.31
C GLY A 88 -0.86 -15.35 -9.30
N ALA A 89 0.36 -15.07 -9.78
CA ALA A 89 1.49 -15.99 -9.66
C ALA A 89 1.94 -16.16 -8.20
N GLY A 90 1.97 -15.08 -7.42
CA GLY A 90 2.20 -15.12 -5.97
C GLY A 90 1.19 -16.01 -5.24
N GLN A 91 -0.10 -15.82 -5.48
CA GLN A 91 -1.18 -16.59 -4.83
C GLN A 91 -1.08 -18.09 -5.12
N LYS A 92 -0.68 -18.47 -6.34
CA LYS A 92 -0.47 -19.90 -6.69
C LYS A 92 0.68 -20.52 -5.90
N ARG A 93 1.73 -19.76 -5.62
CA ARG A 93 2.90 -20.23 -4.86
C ARG A 93 2.66 -20.22 -3.36
N ARG A 94 1.95 -19.21 -2.88
CA ARG A 94 1.70 -18.95 -1.47
C ARG A 94 0.20 -18.74 -1.25
N PRO A 95 -0.60 -19.82 -1.33
CA PRO A 95 -2.05 -19.75 -1.25
C PRO A 95 -2.55 -19.41 0.15
N ASP A 96 -1.69 -19.36 1.16
CA ASP A 96 -1.95 -19.00 2.55
C ASP A 96 -1.68 -17.52 2.87
N ASP A 97 -1.06 -16.77 1.96
CA ASP A 97 -0.64 -15.39 2.20
C ASP A 97 -1.80 -14.38 2.07
N ALA A 98 -2.22 -13.78 3.18
CA ALA A 98 -3.35 -12.85 3.19
C ALA A 98 -3.08 -11.54 2.41
N GLU A 99 -1.84 -11.05 2.40
CA GLU A 99 -1.48 -9.78 1.75
C GLU A 99 -1.72 -9.86 0.24
N LEU A 100 -1.36 -10.99 -0.38
CA LEU A 100 -1.59 -11.20 -1.82
C LEU A 100 -3.08 -11.18 -2.18
N TYR A 101 -3.95 -11.73 -1.35
CA TYR A 101 -5.40 -11.65 -1.58
C TYR A 101 -5.95 -10.25 -1.33
N ALA A 102 -5.47 -9.51 -0.32
CA ALA A 102 -5.87 -8.12 -0.12
C ALA A 102 -5.44 -7.23 -1.29
N LEU A 103 -4.23 -7.45 -1.83
CA LEU A 103 -3.76 -6.73 -3.02
C LEU A 103 -4.56 -7.10 -4.26
N ALA A 104 -4.87 -8.39 -4.47
CA ALA A 104 -5.77 -8.82 -5.55
C ALA A 104 -7.14 -8.13 -5.47
N ALA A 105 -7.68 -7.96 -4.25
CA ALA A 105 -8.94 -7.25 -4.04
C ALA A 105 -8.86 -5.79 -4.50
N SER A 106 -7.80 -5.07 -4.09
CA SER A 106 -7.56 -3.70 -4.52
C SER A 106 -7.40 -3.59 -6.03
N LEU A 107 -6.68 -4.53 -6.67
CA LEU A 107 -6.48 -4.53 -8.13
C LEU A 107 -7.79 -4.81 -8.89
N ALA A 108 -8.59 -5.76 -8.42
CA ALA A 108 -9.91 -6.03 -8.99
C ALA A 108 -10.83 -4.80 -8.87
N ARG A 109 -10.79 -4.10 -7.73
CA ARG A 109 -11.53 -2.83 -7.53
C ARG A 109 -11.07 -1.74 -8.50
N LEU A 110 -9.77 -1.59 -8.73
CA LEU A 110 -9.23 -0.65 -9.73
C LEU A 110 -9.69 -0.97 -11.15
N ARG A 111 -9.98 -2.24 -11.43
CA ARG A 111 -10.56 -2.72 -12.69
C ARG A 111 -12.09 -2.66 -12.73
N SER A 112 -12.73 -2.09 -11.71
CA SER A 112 -14.19 -2.10 -11.51
C SER A 112 -14.81 -3.50 -11.42
N ASP A 113 -14.01 -4.54 -11.18
CA ASP A 113 -14.48 -5.89 -10.87
C ASP A 113 -14.82 -5.98 -9.37
N LEU A 114 -15.99 -5.42 -9.03
CA LEU A 114 -16.49 -5.41 -7.65
C LEU A 114 -16.73 -6.82 -7.08
N PRO A 115 -17.27 -7.78 -7.84
CA PRO A 115 -17.39 -9.17 -7.38
C PRO A 115 -16.02 -9.78 -7.03
N GLY A 116 -15.04 -9.66 -7.93
CA GLY A 116 -13.69 -10.16 -7.70
C GLY A 116 -12.99 -9.47 -6.53
N ALA A 117 -13.19 -8.17 -6.37
CA ALA A 117 -12.67 -7.42 -5.22
C ALA A 117 -13.20 -7.98 -3.90
N ARG A 118 -14.51 -8.22 -3.82
CA ARG A 118 -15.16 -8.76 -2.62
C ARG A 118 -14.69 -10.18 -2.32
N GLU A 119 -14.59 -11.03 -3.32
CA GLU A 119 -14.14 -12.43 -3.13
C GLU A 119 -12.70 -12.48 -2.61
N ASN A 120 -11.81 -11.71 -3.23
CA ASN A 120 -10.41 -11.63 -2.80
C ASN A 120 -10.28 -11.01 -1.39
N ALA A 121 -11.07 -10.00 -1.04
CA ALA A 121 -11.04 -9.42 0.30
C ALA A 121 -11.53 -10.40 1.37
N LYS A 122 -12.58 -11.18 1.08
CA LYS A 122 -13.01 -12.29 1.95
C LYS A 122 -11.92 -13.36 2.08
N ALA A 123 -11.25 -13.70 0.97
CA ALA A 123 -10.16 -14.67 0.96
C ALA A 123 -8.98 -14.20 1.81
N ALA A 124 -8.65 -12.90 1.80
CA ALA A 124 -7.65 -12.31 2.68
C ALA A 124 -8.01 -12.48 4.15
N LEU A 125 -9.24 -12.10 4.53
CA LEU A 125 -9.72 -12.19 5.92
C LEU A 125 -9.94 -13.62 6.42
N ALA A 126 -10.17 -14.57 5.52
CA ALA A 126 -10.21 -16.00 5.88
C ALA A 126 -8.82 -16.53 6.27
N ARG A 127 -7.75 -15.93 5.76
CA ARG A 127 -6.35 -16.30 6.05
C ARG A 127 -5.79 -15.55 7.24
N SER A 128 -6.08 -14.25 7.31
CA SER A 128 -5.68 -13.39 8.42
C SER A 128 -6.90 -12.61 8.91
N PRO A 129 -7.62 -13.15 9.92
CA PRO A 129 -8.73 -12.43 10.53
C PRO A 129 -8.25 -11.09 11.10
N LEU A 130 -9.01 -10.03 10.85
CA LEU A 130 -8.71 -8.65 11.27
C LEU A 130 -7.52 -7.99 10.57
N ASP A 131 -6.96 -8.61 9.52
CA ASP A 131 -5.95 -7.95 8.69
C ASP A 131 -6.46 -6.58 8.19
N PRO A 132 -5.71 -5.48 8.40
CA PRO A 132 -6.14 -4.16 7.98
C PRO A 132 -6.42 -4.07 6.48
N ALA A 133 -5.56 -4.63 5.62
CA ALA A 133 -5.70 -4.50 4.18
C ALA A 133 -6.94 -5.25 3.65
N GLY A 134 -7.16 -6.48 4.10
CA GLY A 134 -8.37 -7.25 3.80
C GLY A 134 -9.65 -6.57 4.32
N THR A 135 -9.59 -6.00 5.52
CA THR A 135 -10.73 -5.27 6.13
C THR A 135 -11.09 -4.04 5.32
N VAL A 136 -10.10 -3.23 4.91
CA VAL A 136 -10.33 -2.03 4.09
C VAL A 136 -11.02 -2.39 2.78
N GLU A 137 -10.52 -3.40 2.05
CA GLU A 137 -11.11 -3.75 0.75
C GLU A 137 -12.51 -4.35 0.89
N LEU A 138 -12.76 -5.17 1.92
CA LEU A 138 -14.11 -5.69 2.16
C LEU A 138 -15.07 -4.57 2.60
N ALA A 139 -14.62 -3.61 3.41
CA ALA A 139 -15.43 -2.46 3.82
C ALA A 139 -15.84 -1.62 2.62
N ARG A 140 -14.91 -1.34 1.69
CA ARG A 140 -15.22 -0.66 0.41
C ARG A 140 -16.29 -1.40 -0.39
N ALA A 141 -16.17 -2.72 -0.51
CA ALA A 141 -17.18 -3.53 -1.18
C ALA A 141 -18.56 -3.46 -0.49
N LEU A 142 -18.58 -3.50 0.86
CA LEU A 142 -19.83 -3.40 1.63
C LEU A 142 -20.48 -2.02 1.52
N VAL A 143 -19.70 -0.94 1.45
CA VAL A 143 -20.20 0.42 1.21
C VAL A 143 -20.90 0.50 -0.17
N ASN A 144 -20.28 -0.06 -1.21
CA ASN A 144 -20.89 -0.13 -2.54
C ASN A 144 -22.19 -0.95 -2.54
N GLU A 145 -22.25 -2.00 -1.72
CA GLU A 145 -23.45 -2.83 -1.51
C GLU A 145 -24.48 -2.20 -0.54
N LYS A 146 -24.23 -0.98 -0.02
CA LYS A 146 -25.06 -0.30 0.99
C LYS A 146 -25.24 -1.08 2.29
N LYS A 147 -24.31 -1.99 2.60
CA LYS A 147 -24.30 -2.80 3.84
C LYS A 147 -23.47 -2.12 4.93
N LEU A 148 -23.86 -0.91 5.29
CA LEU A 148 -23.08 -0.02 6.15
C LEU A 148 -22.88 -0.57 7.57
N ALA A 149 -23.93 -1.15 8.16
CA ALA A 149 -23.84 -1.74 9.51
C ALA A 149 -22.79 -2.86 9.60
N LEU A 150 -22.68 -3.70 8.57
CA LEU A 150 -21.65 -4.75 8.51
C LEU A 150 -20.25 -4.14 8.31
N ALA A 151 -20.14 -3.09 7.50
CA ALA A 151 -18.87 -2.40 7.28
C ALA A 151 -18.36 -1.75 8.57
N PHE A 152 -19.21 -1.05 9.32
CA PHE A 152 -18.88 -0.48 10.62
C PHE A 152 -18.35 -1.53 11.59
N ALA A 153 -19.15 -2.57 11.87
CA ALA A 153 -18.79 -3.58 12.85
C ALA A 153 -17.46 -4.29 12.52
N MET A 154 -17.20 -4.52 11.23
CA MET A 154 -15.96 -5.14 10.79
C MET A 154 -14.75 -4.21 10.91
N VAL A 155 -14.86 -2.96 10.46
CA VAL A 155 -13.76 -1.99 10.54
C VAL A 155 -13.44 -1.64 11.98
N GLU A 156 -14.45 -1.43 12.83
CA GLU A 156 -14.28 -1.15 14.27
C GLU A 156 -13.55 -2.29 14.98
N ARG A 157 -13.88 -3.55 14.65
CA ARG A 157 -13.21 -4.71 15.23
C ARG A 157 -11.75 -4.82 14.78
N ALA A 158 -11.45 -4.53 13.51
CA ALA A 158 -10.07 -4.52 13.04
C ALA A 158 -9.29 -3.35 13.65
N LEU A 159 -9.90 -2.18 13.79
CA LEU A 159 -9.30 -1.00 14.39
C LEU A 159 -9.00 -1.20 15.88
N ALA A 160 -9.87 -1.92 16.61
CA ALA A 160 -9.59 -2.31 17.99
C ALA A 160 -8.33 -3.18 18.14
N ALA A 161 -8.02 -4.00 17.13
CA ALA A 161 -6.78 -4.80 17.09
C ALA A 161 -5.57 -4.00 16.57
N HIS A 162 -5.81 -2.99 15.73
CA HIS A 162 -4.80 -2.19 15.05
C HIS A 162 -5.10 -0.68 15.18
N PRO A 163 -5.05 -0.12 16.40
CA PRO A 163 -5.56 1.23 16.68
C PRO A 163 -4.79 2.36 15.99
N ASN A 164 -3.57 2.08 15.50
CA ASN A 164 -2.72 3.07 14.83
C ASN A 164 -2.66 2.87 13.31
N ASP A 165 -3.53 2.05 12.72
CA ASP A 165 -3.57 1.86 11.26
C ASP A 165 -4.41 2.97 10.61
N ALA A 166 -3.73 3.93 9.98
CA ALA A 166 -4.36 5.05 9.29
C ALA A 166 -5.39 4.60 8.23
N ARG A 167 -5.19 3.45 7.58
CA ARG A 167 -6.09 2.96 6.52
C ARG A 167 -7.42 2.49 7.10
N LEU A 168 -7.42 1.95 8.32
CA LEU A 168 -8.65 1.55 9.01
C LEU A 168 -9.47 2.76 9.44
N HIS A 169 -8.83 3.81 9.96
CA HIS A 169 -9.50 5.10 10.18
C HIS A 169 -10.07 5.70 8.90
N VAL A 170 -9.29 5.67 7.80
CA VAL A 170 -9.76 6.09 6.46
C VAL A 170 -10.98 5.30 6.01
N ALA A 171 -10.99 3.98 6.19
CA ALA A 171 -12.11 3.12 5.84
C ALA A 171 -13.33 3.40 6.72
N LEU A 172 -13.14 3.63 8.02
CA LEU A 172 -14.22 3.98 8.93
C LEU A 172 -14.85 5.33 8.55
N ALA A 173 -14.02 6.29 8.15
CA ALA A 173 -14.49 7.55 7.58
C ALA A 173 -15.29 7.35 6.29
N ASP A 174 -14.82 6.50 5.36
CA ASP A 174 -15.57 6.18 4.12
C ASP A 174 -16.94 5.57 4.43
N VAL A 175 -17.02 4.68 5.42
CA VAL A 175 -18.28 4.08 5.87
C VAL A 175 -19.18 5.14 6.52
N ALA A 176 -18.63 6.03 7.33
CA ALA A 176 -19.37 7.12 7.99
C ALA A 176 -19.93 8.13 6.98
N ARG A 177 -19.14 8.54 5.98
CA ARG A 177 -19.63 9.38 4.86
C ARG A 177 -20.77 8.72 4.10
N ALA A 178 -20.66 7.42 3.84
CA ALA A 178 -21.72 6.67 3.16
C ALA A 178 -23.01 6.54 4.00
N ASN A 179 -22.92 6.80 5.31
CA ASN A 179 -24.01 6.83 6.27
C ASN A 179 -24.47 8.26 6.60
N ASP A 180 -24.03 9.27 5.83
CA ASP A 180 -24.30 10.69 6.05
C ASP A 180 -23.87 11.20 7.46
N ASP A 181 -22.93 10.50 8.10
CA ASP A 181 -22.32 10.89 9.39
C ASP A 181 -20.95 11.52 9.16
N ASP A 182 -20.96 12.70 8.55
CA ASP A 182 -19.75 13.42 8.19
C ASP A 182 -18.98 13.95 9.42
N SER A 183 -19.67 14.13 10.56
CA SER A 183 -19.02 14.49 11.83
C SER A 183 -18.09 13.37 12.29
N ARG A 184 -18.56 12.12 12.27
CA ARG A 184 -17.73 10.95 12.54
C ARG A 184 -16.67 10.77 11.45
N ALA A 185 -17.03 10.94 10.18
CA ALA A 185 -16.06 10.81 9.09
C ALA A 185 -14.87 11.76 9.26
N LEU A 186 -15.12 13.01 9.66
CA LEU A 186 -14.08 14.00 9.91
C LEU A 186 -13.20 13.63 11.10
N ALA A 187 -13.79 13.15 12.20
CA ALA A 187 -13.04 12.70 13.37
C ALA A 187 -12.09 11.55 13.02
N GLU A 188 -12.56 10.55 12.28
CA GLU A 188 -11.75 9.42 11.84
C GLU A 188 -10.67 9.84 10.84
N LEU A 189 -10.97 10.79 9.94
CA LEU A 189 -9.96 11.36 9.04
C LEU A 189 -8.84 12.10 9.78
N ILE A 190 -9.17 12.82 10.85
CA ILE A 190 -8.18 13.49 11.71
C ILE A 190 -7.30 12.43 12.38
N ALA A 191 -7.89 11.39 12.96
CA ALA A 191 -7.15 10.28 13.56
C ALA A 191 -6.24 9.58 12.54
N ALA A 192 -6.70 9.38 11.30
CA ALA A 192 -5.87 8.85 10.22
C ALA A 192 -4.64 9.73 9.94
N GLY A 193 -4.81 11.06 9.94
CA GLY A 193 -3.71 12.01 9.72
C GLY A 193 -2.76 12.16 10.90
N GLU A 194 -3.18 11.76 12.10
CA GLU A 194 -2.30 11.62 13.27
C GLU A 194 -1.47 10.33 13.20
N CYS A 195 -2.05 9.25 12.66
CA CYS A 195 -1.36 7.98 12.44
C CYS A 195 -0.34 8.06 11.29
N ASP A 196 -0.69 8.72 10.18
CA ASP A 196 0.20 9.00 9.05
C ASP A 196 0.13 10.47 8.64
N ALA A 197 1.09 11.25 9.16
CA ALA A 197 1.16 12.69 8.93
C ALA A 197 1.64 13.08 7.53
N HIS A 198 2.17 12.14 6.73
CA HIS A 198 2.80 12.44 5.44
C HIS A 198 1.94 12.06 4.23
N ASP A 199 0.75 11.51 4.43
CA ASP A 199 -0.17 11.19 3.34
C ASP A 199 -1.01 12.42 2.94
N PRO A 200 -0.75 13.06 1.77
CA PRO A 200 -1.57 14.18 1.29
C PRO A 200 -3.02 13.76 1.03
N SER A 201 -3.29 12.48 0.73
CA SER A 201 -4.63 11.99 0.39
C SER A 201 -5.62 12.12 1.56
N VAL A 202 -5.14 11.94 2.81
CA VAL A 202 -5.95 12.12 4.00
C VAL A 202 -6.33 13.59 4.16
N GLN A 203 -5.38 14.51 3.94
CA GLN A 203 -5.63 15.95 4.03
C GLN A 203 -6.61 16.43 2.96
N LEU A 204 -6.54 15.90 1.74
CA LEU A 204 -7.53 16.15 0.69
C LEU A 204 -8.94 15.72 1.12
N ARG A 205 -9.06 14.55 1.76
CA ARG A 205 -10.36 14.05 2.24
C ARG A 205 -10.90 14.89 3.40
N ILE A 206 -10.05 15.33 4.34
CA ILE A 206 -10.44 16.29 5.40
C ILE A 206 -10.96 17.57 4.76
N GLY A 207 -10.22 18.13 3.80
CA GLY A 207 -10.58 19.36 3.11
C GLY A 207 -11.92 19.23 2.39
N ALA A 208 -12.15 18.12 1.69
CA ALA A 208 -13.40 17.85 1.00
C ALA A 208 -14.60 17.75 1.96
N VAL A 209 -14.49 16.99 3.05
CA VAL A 209 -15.57 16.90 4.06
C VAL A 209 -15.86 18.27 4.69
N ALA A 210 -14.81 19.02 5.06
CA ALA A 210 -14.98 20.35 5.63
C ALA A 210 -15.65 21.33 4.65
N LEU A 211 -15.29 21.26 3.37
CA LEU A 211 -15.86 22.07 2.31
C LEU A 211 -17.35 21.78 2.11
N ASP A 212 -17.74 20.51 2.10
CA ASP A 212 -19.15 20.08 1.98
C ASP A 212 -20.01 20.68 3.12
N HIS A 213 -19.44 20.85 4.31
CA HIS A 213 -20.08 21.49 5.47
C HIS A 213 -19.88 23.00 5.57
N ARG A 214 -19.26 23.64 4.57
CA ARG A 214 -18.94 25.08 4.57
C ARG A 214 -18.05 25.52 5.73
N ASP A 215 -17.31 24.59 6.33
CA ASP A 215 -16.22 24.87 7.25
C ASP A 215 -14.98 25.28 6.43
N TYR A 216 -15.05 26.48 5.85
CA TYR A 216 -14.03 27.01 4.94
C TYR A 216 -12.67 27.15 5.61
N GLY A 217 -12.63 27.45 6.91
CA GLY A 217 -11.39 27.56 7.67
C GLY A 217 -10.65 26.23 7.74
N ARG A 218 -11.35 25.15 8.12
CA ARG A 218 -10.76 23.81 8.15
C ARG A 218 -10.45 23.30 6.74
N ALA A 219 -11.33 23.54 5.77
CA ALA A 219 -11.13 23.14 4.38
C ALA A 219 -9.83 23.74 3.82
N LYS A 220 -9.65 25.05 3.99
CA LYS A 220 -8.44 25.78 3.59
C LYS A 220 -7.18 25.19 4.21
N ALA A 221 -7.17 25.04 5.54
CA ALA A 221 -6.00 24.52 6.27
C ALA A 221 -5.63 23.10 5.81
N ALA A 222 -6.62 22.24 5.57
CA ALA A 222 -6.40 20.88 5.10
C ALA A 222 -5.85 20.85 3.66
N PHE A 223 -6.39 21.65 2.74
CA PHE A 223 -5.87 21.73 1.37
C PHE A 223 -4.47 22.33 1.32
N GLU A 224 -4.16 23.36 2.12
CA GLU A 224 -2.81 23.91 2.25
C GLU A 224 -1.81 22.85 2.74
N LYS A 225 -2.21 22.05 3.74
CA LYS A 225 -1.38 20.94 4.23
C LYS A 225 -1.20 19.86 3.16
N ALA A 226 -2.24 19.52 2.40
CA ALA A 226 -2.12 18.57 1.29
C ALA A 226 -1.12 19.04 0.22
N ILE A 227 -1.16 20.33 -0.14
CA ILE A 227 -0.22 20.93 -1.09
C ILE A 227 1.21 20.89 -0.52
N ALA A 228 1.40 21.24 0.74
CA ALA A 228 2.71 21.20 1.41
C ALA A 228 3.31 19.78 1.48
N LEU A 229 2.45 18.75 1.56
CA LEU A 229 2.83 17.34 1.54
C LEU A 229 3.07 16.80 0.11
N GLY A 230 2.93 17.63 -0.93
CA GLY A 230 3.21 17.24 -2.31
C GLY A 230 2.04 16.57 -3.02
N ASP A 231 0.81 17.07 -2.84
CA ASP A 231 -0.34 16.67 -3.65
C ASP A 231 -0.08 16.84 -5.17
N ALA A 232 0.26 15.73 -5.83
CA ALA A 232 0.51 15.70 -7.27
C ALA A 232 -0.76 15.78 -8.12
N SER A 233 -1.94 15.58 -7.55
CA SER A 233 -3.21 15.60 -8.28
C SER A 233 -3.72 17.01 -8.59
N GLY A 234 -3.21 18.02 -7.89
CA GLY A 234 -3.72 19.39 -7.94
C GLY A 234 -5.09 19.56 -7.27
N ALA A 235 -5.63 18.52 -6.65
CA ALA A 235 -6.93 18.56 -5.97
C ALA A 235 -6.95 19.54 -4.79
N GLY A 236 -5.83 19.70 -4.08
CA GLY A 236 -5.68 20.68 -3.02
C GLY A 236 -5.81 22.11 -3.56
N ALA A 237 -5.14 22.42 -4.68
CA ALA A 237 -5.23 23.73 -5.31
C ALA A 237 -6.65 24.01 -5.85
N ALA A 238 -7.28 23.01 -6.46
CA ALA A 238 -8.67 23.10 -6.90
C ALA A 238 -9.62 23.34 -5.71
N GLY A 239 -9.46 22.60 -4.62
CA GLY A 239 -10.22 22.77 -3.38
C GLY A 239 -10.08 24.19 -2.80
N MET A 240 -8.86 24.74 -2.80
CA MET A 240 -8.59 26.11 -2.39
C MET A 240 -9.34 27.15 -3.23
N GLN A 241 -9.40 26.96 -4.55
CA GLN A 241 -10.14 27.85 -5.44
C GLN A 241 -11.64 27.82 -5.14
N VAL A 242 -12.21 26.64 -4.87
CA VAL A 242 -13.62 26.51 -4.49
C VAL A 242 -13.91 27.20 -3.15
N VAL A 243 -13.01 27.08 -2.17
CA VAL A 243 -13.11 27.80 -0.89
C VAL A 243 -13.16 29.31 -1.13
N GLN A 244 -12.23 29.87 -1.90
CA GLN A 244 -12.15 31.31 -2.18
C GLN A 244 -13.42 31.84 -2.88
N GLN A 245 -13.93 31.10 -3.87
CA GLN A 245 -15.18 31.45 -4.56
C GLN A 245 -16.40 31.38 -3.65
N SER A 246 -16.40 30.46 -2.69
CA SER A 246 -17.52 30.29 -1.75
C SER A 246 -17.52 31.37 -0.66
N GLU A 247 -16.35 31.90 -0.30
CA GLU A 247 -16.23 33.02 0.64
C GLU A 247 -16.62 34.36 0.03
N SER A 248 -16.41 34.56 -1.28
CA SER A 248 -16.71 35.82 -1.96
C SER A 248 -18.20 36.03 -2.29
N VAL A 249 -19.04 35.03 -2.08
CA VAL A 249 -20.51 35.06 -2.34
C VAL A 249 -21.30 35.35 -1.06
N LYS A 250 -20.63 35.53 0.08
CA LYS A 250 -21.22 35.95 1.37
C LYS A 250 -21.22 37.47 1.53
#